data_AF-A0A925STW5-F1
#
_entry.id   AF-A0A925STW5-F1
#
_cell.length_a   1.000
_cell.length_b   1.000
_cell.length_c   1.000
_cell.angle_alpha   90.00
_cell.angle_beta   90.00
_cell.angle_gamma   90.00
#
_symmetry.space_group_name_H-M   'P 1'
#
loop_
_entity.id
_entity.type
_entity.pdbx_description
1 polymer ?
#
loop_
_entity_poly.entity_id
_entity_poly.type
_entity_poly.pdbx_seq_one_letter_code
_entity_poly.pdbx_strand_id
1 'polypeptide(L)'
;MEASVTDAALFATQLAMGFGLAATVGLRAFLPLFAAGMLARFGYVDLGKSFEWMSSVPALVVFGSAVVFEVLADKVPVLDHALHAVESFVKPVAGTLVAASLFTNLDPVFAVTLGLIGGGTIAGAVHMAKGTTRLASTAVTGGLGTPFLSLFDDVLAIGGIVLAVLAPIIAALIVLVLIVGGARLLFKHRRAVAATQPR
;
A
#
# COMPACT_ATOMS: atom_id res chain seq x y z
N MET A 1 -21.49 -24.42 -14.38
CA MET A 1 -20.14 -24.63 -13.80
C MET A 1 -19.17 -23.56 -14.28
N GLU A 2 -19.13 -23.24 -15.59
CA GLU A 2 -18.26 -22.18 -16.14
C GLU A 2 -18.47 -20.79 -15.52
N ALA A 3 -19.73 -20.35 -15.36
CA ALA A 3 -20.04 -19.04 -14.75
C ALA A 3 -19.42 -18.87 -13.33
N SER A 4 -19.46 -19.92 -12.51
CA SER A 4 -18.87 -19.90 -11.16
C SER A 4 -17.34 -19.82 -11.17
N VAL A 5 -16.68 -20.33 -12.21
CA VAL A 5 -15.22 -20.26 -12.35
C VAL A 5 -14.79 -18.85 -12.77
N THR A 6 -15.54 -18.23 -13.68
CA THR A 6 -15.31 -16.84 -14.10
C THR A 6 -15.49 -15.87 -12.95
N ASP A 7 -16.55 -16.03 -12.14
CA ASP A 7 -16.79 -15.19 -10.96
C ASP A 7 -15.66 -15.30 -9.93
N ALA A 8 -15.18 -16.52 -9.68
CA ALA A 8 -14.06 -16.77 -8.77
C ALA A 8 -12.75 -16.15 -9.30
N ALA A 9 -12.49 -16.24 -10.61
CA ALA A 9 -11.30 -15.66 -11.23
C ALA A 9 -11.33 -14.12 -11.19
N LEU A 10 -12.50 -13.51 -11.45
CA LEU A 10 -12.69 -12.06 -11.32
C LEU A 10 -12.45 -11.60 -9.88
N PHE A 11 -13.05 -12.29 -8.90
CA PHE A 11 -12.85 -11.98 -7.49
C PHE A 11 -11.39 -12.13 -7.07
N ALA A 12 -10.70 -13.19 -7.49
CA ALA A 12 -9.28 -13.38 -7.23
C ALA A 12 -8.43 -12.24 -7.81
N THR A 13 -8.79 -11.75 -9.00
CA THR A 13 -8.11 -10.63 -9.67
C THR A 13 -8.33 -9.32 -8.90
N GLN A 14 -9.57 -9.05 -8.44
CA GLN A 14 -9.90 -7.90 -7.61
C GLN A 14 -9.14 -7.92 -6.27
N LEU A 15 -9.10 -9.09 -5.61
CA LEU A 15 -8.33 -9.30 -4.38
C LEU A 15 -6.84 -9.03 -4.59
N ALA A 16 -6.29 -9.59 -5.66
CA ALA A 16 -4.89 -9.46 -5.98
C ALA A 16 -4.52 -8.00 -6.33
N MET A 17 -5.35 -7.31 -7.10
CA MET A 17 -5.16 -5.90 -7.46
C MET A 17 -5.32 -5.00 -6.22
N GLY A 18 -6.39 -5.18 -5.45
CA GLY A 18 -6.69 -4.43 -4.23
C GLY A 18 -5.57 -4.51 -3.20
N PHE A 19 -5.09 -5.72 -2.93
CA PHE A 19 -3.99 -5.93 -1.97
C PHE A 19 -2.62 -5.55 -2.54
N GLY A 20 -2.42 -5.69 -3.86
CA GLY A 20 -1.23 -5.19 -4.56
C GLY A 20 -1.13 -3.67 -4.46
N LEU A 21 -2.21 -2.93 -4.76
CA LEU A 21 -2.26 -1.47 -4.58
C LEU A 21 -2.11 -1.07 -3.11
N ALA A 22 -2.76 -1.79 -2.18
CA ALA A 22 -2.59 -1.52 -0.76
C ALA A 22 -1.14 -1.70 -0.27
N ALA A 23 -0.37 -2.62 -0.83
CA ALA A 23 1.06 -2.72 -0.53
C ALA A 23 1.82 -1.47 -0.95
N THR A 24 1.50 -0.90 -2.13
CA THR A 24 2.10 0.36 -2.58
C THR A 24 1.70 1.56 -1.71
N VAL A 25 0.53 1.51 -1.05
CA VAL A 25 0.11 2.53 -0.07
C VAL A 25 1.09 2.65 1.09
N GLY A 26 1.69 1.53 1.53
CA GLY A 26 2.71 1.54 2.58
C GLY A 26 3.95 2.37 2.23
N LEU A 27 4.28 2.46 0.94
CA LEU A 27 5.35 3.28 0.41
C LEU A 27 4.89 4.74 0.25
N ARG A 28 3.75 4.92 -0.44
CA ARG A 28 3.11 6.21 -0.72
C ARG A 28 1.61 6.19 -0.45
N ALA A 29 1.14 6.93 0.54
CA ALA A 29 -0.24 6.95 1.00
C ALA A 29 -1.23 7.36 -0.10
N PHE A 30 -0.94 8.45 -0.81
CA PHE A 30 -1.91 9.09 -1.71
C PHE A 30 -1.74 8.68 -3.17
N LEU A 31 -0.55 8.24 -3.56
CA LEU A 31 -0.25 7.89 -4.96
C LEU A 31 -1.13 6.75 -5.50
N PRO A 32 -1.36 5.64 -4.77
CA PRO A 32 -2.23 4.56 -5.24
C PRO A 32 -3.70 4.97 -5.28
N LEU A 33 -4.16 5.85 -4.37
CA LEU A 33 -5.52 6.41 -4.40
C LEU A 33 -5.72 7.28 -5.63
N PHE A 34 -4.76 8.17 -5.92
CA PHE A 34 -4.77 8.99 -7.12
C PHE A 34 -4.75 8.12 -8.38
N ALA A 35 -3.87 7.11 -8.43
CA ALA A 35 -3.76 6.21 -9.57
C ALA A 35 -5.05 5.40 -9.80
N ALA A 36 -5.63 4.82 -8.74
CA ALA A 36 -6.88 4.07 -8.84
C ALA A 36 -8.03 4.98 -9.34
N GLY A 37 -8.17 6.19 -8.80
CA GLY A 37 -9.17 7.15 -9.25
C GLY A 37 -8.96 7.59 -10.71
N MET A 38 -7.72 7.84 -11.13
CA MET A 38 -7.39 8.22 -12.51
C MET A 38 -7.69 7.08 -13.49
N LEU A 39 -7.25 5.86 -13.16
CA LEU A 39 -7.50 4.67 -13.98
C LEU A 39 -9.00 4.42 -14.11
N ALA A 40 -9.76 4.58 -13.02
CA ALA A 40 -11.21 4.47 -13.07
C ALA A 40 -11.87 5.54 -13.93
N ARG A 41 -11.40 6.79 -13.84
CA ARG A 41 -11.92 7.88 -14.66
C ARG A 41 -11.73 7.64 -16.16
N PHE A 42 -10.65 6.97 -16.56
CA PHE A 42 -10.37 6.63 -17.95
C PHE A 42 -10.88 5.24 -18.36
N GLY A 43 -11.60 4.53 -17.48
CA GLY A 43 -12.20 3.22 -17.79
C GLY A 43 -11.22 2.05 -17.83
N TYR A 44 -10.04 2.18 -17.22
CA TYR A 44 -9.07 1.07 -17.12
C TYR A 44 -9.32 0.13 -15.94
N VAL A 45 -10.01 0.62 -14.89
CA VAL A 45 -10.32 -0.12 -13.67
C VAL A 45 -11.73 0.24 -13.21
N ASP A 46 -12.52 -0.74 -12.82
CA ASP A 46 -13.84 -0.50 -12.25
C ASP A 46 -13.76 -0.31 -10.73
N LEU A 47 -14.47 0.70 -10.22
CA LEU A 47 -14.65 0.90 -8.79
C LEU A 47 -16.02 0.40 -8.36
N GLY A 48 -16.12 -0.12 -7.14
CA GLY A 48 -17.41 -0.41 -6.54
C GLY A 48 -18.28 0.85 -6.46
N LYS A 49 -19.60 0.68 -6.59
CA LYS A 49 -20.56 1.80 -6.70
C LYS A 49 -20.43 2.85 -5.59
N SER A 50 -20.11 2.43 -4.37
CA SER A 50 -19.94 3.34 -3.22
C SER A 50 -18.61 4.13 -3.23
N PHE A 51 -17.70 3.79 -4.15
CA PHE A 51 -16.36 4.35 -4.27
C PHE A 51 -16.13 5.11 -5.58
N GLU A 52 -17.13 5.18 -6.48
CA GLU A 52 -17.05 5.91 -7.75
C GLU A 52 -16.62 7.38 -7.59
N TRP A 53 -16.93 7.99 -6.43
CA TRP A 53 -16.52 9.34 -6.07
C TRP A 53 -14.99 9.55 -6.14
N MET A 54 -14.19 8.49 -5.98
CA MET A 54 -12.72 8.56 -6.09
C MET A 54 -12.25 8.97 -7.49
N SER A 55 -13.06 8.76 -8.52
CA SER A 55 -12.79 9.17 -9.91
C SER A 55 -13.25 10.61 -10.23
N SER A 56 -13.97 11.25 -9.31
CA SER A 56 -14.49 12.62 -9.49
C SER A 56 -13.35 13.64 -9.57
N VAL A 57 -13.58 14.77 -10.28
CA VAL A 57 -12.56 15.84 -10.38
C VAL A 57 -12.11 16.32 -8.99
N PRO A 58 -13.01 16.58 -8.02
CA PRO A 58 -12.58 17.04 -6.69
C PRO A 58 -11.69 16.02 -5.97
N ALA A 59 -12.05 14.73 -6.00
CA ALA A 59 -11.25 13.69 -5.36
C ALA A 59 -9.85 13.59 -5.98
N LEU A 60 -9.76 13.64 -7.31
CA LEU A 60 -8.49 13.58 -8.03
C LEU A 60 -7.60 14.80 -7.76
N VAL A 61 -8.18 16.00 -7.66
CA VAL A 61 -7.42 17.20 -7.27
C VAL A 61 -6.88 17.07 -5.86
N VAL A 62 -7.68 16.56 -4.91
CA VAL A 62 -7.25 16.35 -3.53
C VAL A 62 -6.15 15.29 -3.45
N PHE A 63 -6.35 14.11 -4.03
CA PHE A 63 -5.34 13.05 -4.04
C PHE A 63 -4.06 13.48 -4.76
N GLY A 64 -4.18 14.12 -5.93
CA GLY A 64 -3.02 14.61 -6.68
C GLY A 64 -2.22 15.67 -5.93
N SER A 65 -2.90 16.61 -5.26
CA SER A 65 -2.25 17.61 -4.42
C SER A 65 -1.56 16.96 -3.22
N ALA A 66 -2.20 15.97 -2.60
CA ALA A 66 -1.64 15.21 -1.49
C ALA A 66 -0.42 14.39 -1.92
N VAL A 67 -0.39 13.83 -3.14
CA VAL A 67 0.79 13.18 -3.74
C VAL A 67 1.95 14.16 -3.85
N VAL A 68 1.71 15.35 -4.40
CA VAL A 68 2.77 16.37 -4.53
C VAL A 68 3.33 16.73 -3.15
N PHE A 69 2.45 16.98 -2.17
CA PHE A 69 2.87 17.28 -0.81
C PHE A 69 3.67 16.13 -0.19
N GLU A 70 3.18 14.89 -0.30
CA GLU A 70 3.82 13.68 0.23
C GLU A 70 5.22 13.46 -0.36
N VAL A 71 5.36 13.62 -1.69
CA VAL A 71 6.63 13.42 -2.39
C VAL A 71 7.66 14.49 -2.03
N LEU A 72 7.22 15.73 -1.82
CA LEU A 72 8.09 16.85 -1.44
C LEU A 72 8.48 16.80 0.04
N ALA A 73 7.52 16.56 0.94
CA ALA A 73 7.76 16.51 2.37
C ALA A 73 8.65 15.32 2.77
N ASP A 74 8.48 14.15 2.16
CA ASP A 74 9.28 12.95 2.45
C ASP A 74 10.77 13.05 2.05
N LYS A 75 11.15 14.10 1.32
CA LYS A 75 12.54 14.37 0.92
C LYS A 75 13.28 15.28 1.91
N VAL A 76 12.57 15.94 2.83
CA VAL A 76 13.16 16.90 3.78
C VAL A 76 13.24 16.24 5.17
N PRO A 77 14.44 16.01 5.76
CA PRO A 77 14.63 15.23 7.01
C PRO A 77 13.89 15.69 8.27
N VAL A 78 13.27 16.86 8.27
CA VAL A 78 12.45 17.34 9.39
C VAL A 78 10.95 17.14 9.08
N LEU A 79 10.57 17.33 7.82
CA LEU A 79 9.18 17.16 7.39
C LEU A 79 8.82 15.68 7.25
N ASP A 80 9.77 14.83 6.86
CA ASP A 80 9.56 13.39 6.69
C ASP A 80 9.21 12.71 8.03
N HIS A 81 9.83 13.09 9.14
CA HIS A 81 9.50 12.56 10.47
C HIS A 81 8.05 12.89 10.88
N ALA A 82 7.62 14.14 10.69
CA ALA A 82 6.26 14.55 10.98
C ALA A 82 5.26 13.88 10.05
N LEU A 83 5.59 13.80 8.75
CA LEU A 83 4.78 13.12 7.74
C LEU A 83 4.60 11.64 8.09
N HIS A 84 5.66 10.91 8.42
CA HIS A 84 5.59 9.49 8.77
C HIS A 84 4.79 9.21 10.04
N ALA A 85 4.83 10.12 11.03
CA ALA A 85 4.00 10.00 12.22
C ALA A 85 2.49 10.06 11.85
N VAL A 86 2.12 10.97 10.95
CA VAL A 86 0.74 11.07 10.43
C VAL A 86 0.41 9.85 9.56
N GLU A 87 1.33 9.45 8.68
CA GLU A 87 1.15 8.32 7.77
C GLU A 87 0.98 6.97 8.48
N SER A 88 1.46 6.84 9.71
CA SER A 88 1.21 5.66 10.54
C SER A 88 -0.29 5.37 10.73
N PHE A 89 -1.13 6.42 10.68
CA PHE A 89 -2.60 6.29 10.69
C PHE A 89 -3.20 6.40 9.30
N VAL A 90 -2.69 7.30 8.45
CA VAL A 90 -3.25 7.54 7.12
C VAL A 90 -3.07 6.32 6.20
N LYS A 91 -1.92 5.63 6.24
CA LYS A 91 -1.64 4.52 5.33
C LYS A 91 -2.54 3.29 5.55
N PRO A 92 -2.83 2.85 6.78
CA PRO A 92 -3.85 1.82 7.00
C PRO A 92 -5.23 2.22 6.47
N VAL A 93 -5.64 3.48 6.65
CA VAL A 93 -6.92 3.98 6.13
C VAL A 93 -6.93 4.04 4.60
N ALA A 94 -5.88 4.57 3.99
CA ALA A 94 -5.72 4.63 2.54
C ALA A 94 -5.63 3.23 1.91
N GLY A 95 -4.95 2.29 2.56
CA GLY A 95 -4.82 0.90 2.14
C GLY A 95 -6.16 0.17 2.19
N THR A 96 -6.95 0.47 3.23
CA THR A 96 -8.34 0.03 3.35
C THR A 96 -9.19 0.56 2.21
N LEU A 97 -9.12 1.88 1.97
CA LEU A 97 -9.92 2.55 0.96
C LEU A 97 -9.61 2.06 -0.44
N VAL A 98 -8.33 1.98 -0.83
CA VAL A 98 -7.95 1.54 -2.18
C VAL A 98 -8.34 0.09 -2.42
N ALA A 99 -8.12 -0.82 -1.45
CA ALA A 99 -8.49 -2.22 -1.59
C ALA A 99 -10.02 -2.39 -1.67
N ALA A 100 -10.75 -1.75 -0.76
CA ALA A 100 -12.22 -1.81 -0.75
C ALA A 100 -12.83 -1.28 -2.06
N SER A 101 -12.23 -0.24 -2.64
CA SER A 101 -12.72 0.37 -3.88
C SER A 101 -12.72 -0.58 -5.08
N LEU A 102 -11.86 -1.61 -5.09
CA LEU A 102 -11.74 -2.55 -6.20
C LEU A 102 -12.66 -3.78 -6.09
N PHE A 103 -13.37 -3.92 -4.96
CA PHE A 103 -14.35 -4.99 -4.78
C PHE A 103 -15.71 -4.57 -5.34
N THR A 104 -15.88 -4.71 -6.65
CA THR A 104 -17.06 -4.17 -7.36
C THR A 104 -18.36 -4.93 -7.09
N ASN A 105 -18.26 -6.22 -6.73
CA ASN A 105 -19.40 -7.13 -6.57
C ASN A 105 -19.73 -7.44 -5.09
N LEU A 106 -19.15 -6.69 -4.15
CA LEU A 106 -19.39 -6.88 -2.71
C LEU A 106 -20.31 -5.80 -2.16
N ASP A 107 -21.08 -6.14 -1.14
CA ASP A 107 -21.75 -5.15 -0.29
C ASP A 107 -20.71 -4.17 0.29
N PRO A 108 -20.98 -2.86 0.38
CA PRO A 108 -20.01 -1.88 0.84
C PRO A 108 -19.43 -2.17 2.22
N VAL A 109 -20.22 -2.72 3.15
CA VAL A 109 -19.74 -3.07 4.50
C VAL A 109 -18.73 -4.20 4.41
N PHE A 110 -18.99 -5.20 3.56
CA PHE A 110 -18.09 -6.33 3.38
C PHE A 110 -16.81 -5.92 2.62
N ALA A 111 -16.93 -5.05 1.61
CA ALA A 111 -15.80 -4.49 0.88
C ALA A 111 -14.85 -3.70 1.81
N VAL A 112 -15.40 -2.82 2.64
CA VAL A 112 -14.61 -2.06 3.64
C VAL A 112 -13.99 -3.00 4.68
N THR A 113 -14.72 -4.01 5.13
CA THR A 113 -14.20 -4.98 6.12
C THR A 113 -13.01 -5.76 5.57
N LEU A 114 -13.12 -6.29 4.34
CA LEU A 114 -12.00 -6.96 3.68
C LEU A 114 -10.85 -6.00 3.37
N GLY A 115 -11.16 -4.79 2.94
CA GLY A 115 -10.18 -3.72 2.76
C GLY A 115 -9.44 -3.42 4.05
N LEU A 116 -10.12 -3.37 5.19
CA LEU A 116 -9.53 -3.08 6.48
C LEU A 116 -8.61 -4.21 6.96
N ILE A 117 -9.13 -5.43 6.94
CA ILE A 117 -8.41 -6.63 7.39
C ILE A 117 -7.19 -6.89 6.50
N GLY A 118 -7.36 -6.82 5.19
CA GLY A 118 -6.30 -7.08 4.22
C GLY A 118 -5.51 -5.82 3.88
N GLY A 119 -6.13 -4.91 3.14
CA GLY A 119 -5.48 -3.71 2.60
C GLY A 119 -4.86 -2.80 3.66
N GLY A 120 -5.59 -2.47 4.73
CA GLY A 120 -5.08 -1.64 5.81
C GLY A 120 -3.89 -2.28 6.54
N THR A 121 -3.97 -3.58 6.83
CA THR A 121 -2.89 -4.35 7.44
C THR A 121 -1.66 -4.41 6.53
N ILE A 122 -1.84 -4.69 5.24
CA ILE A 122 -0.75 -4.76 4.27
C ILE A 122 -0.05 -3.40 4.14
N ALA A 123 -0.81 -2.32 3.99
CA ALA A 123 -0.26 -0.97 3.90
C ALA A 123 0.53 -0.59 5.15
N GLY A 124 -0.02 -0.87 6.33
CA GLY A 124 0.65 -0.64 7.62
C GLY A 124 1.94 -1.46 7.75
N ALA A 125 1.92 -2.74 7.35
CA ALA A 125 3.09 -3.61 7.40
C ALA A 125 4.22 -3.11 6.49
N VAL A 126 3.91 -2.70 5.26
CA VAL A 126 4.91 -2.14 4.34
C VAL A 126 5.44 -0.80 4.86
N HIS A 127 4.58 0.04 5.44
CA HIS A 127 5.02 1.31 6.05
C HIS A 127 5.98 1.07 7.23
N MET A 128 5.68 0.10 8.10
CA MET A 128 6.58 -0.27 9.19
C MET A 128 7.93 -0.78 8.66
N ALA A 129 7.93 -1.58 7.59
CA ALA A 129 9.17 -2.02 6.95
C ALA A 129 9.97 -0.86 6.35
N LYS A 130 9.31 0.12 5.72
CA LYS A 130 9.96 1.36 5.28
C LYS A 130 10.59 2.12 6.46
N GLY A 131 9.87 2.20 7.59
CA GLY A 131 10.36 2.82 8.83
C GLY A 131 11.63 2.17 9.37
N THR A 132 11.73 0.84 9.34
CA THR A 132 12.95 0.14 9.80
C THR A 132 14.15 0.42 8.90
N THR A 133 13.96 0.49 7.58
CA THR A 133 15.02 0.89 6.63
C THR A 133 15.48 2.33 6.88
N ARG A 134 14.56 3.25 7.21
CA ARG A 134 14.89 4.64 7.53
C ARG A 134 15.65 4.79 8.84
N LEU A 135 15.30 4.02 9.87
CA LEU A 135 16.07 3.98 11.12
C LEU A 135 17.51 3.53 10.86
N ALA A 136 17.70 2.46 10.08
CA ALA A 136 19.02 1.98 9.71
C ALA A 136 19.81 3.02 8.88
N SER A 137 19.17 3.66 7.89
CA SER A 137 19.79 4.70 7.07
C SER A 137 20.18 5.92 7.91
N THR A 138 19.33 6.37 8.83
CA THR A 138 19.59 7.52 9.69
C THR A 138 20.76 7.25 10.64
N ALA A 139 20.85 6.03 11.19
CA ALA A 139 21.97 5.63 12.05
C ALA A 139 23.33 5.71 11.35
N VAL A 140 23.38 5.51 10.03
CA VAL A 140 24.62 5.52 9.24
C VAL A 140 24.89 6.87 8.57
N THR A 141 23.85 7.59 8.16
CA THR A 141 23.98 8.79 7.30
C THR A 141 23.63 10.10 7.99
N GLY A 142 23.12 10.06 9.24
CA GLY A 142 22.62 11.26 9.93
C GLY A 142 21.42 11.91 9.25
N GLY A 143 20.64 11.14 8.47
CA GLY A 143 19.46 11.62 7.72
C GLY A 143 19.76 12.13 6.31
N LEU A 144 21.04 12.19 5.90
CA LEU A 144 21.40 12.58 4.52
C LEU A 144 20.97 11.55 3.46
N GLY A 145 20.69 10.30 3.87
CA GLY A 145 20.17 9.25 2.99
C GLY A 145 18.67 9.37 2.67
N THR A 146 17.92 10.22 3.38
CA THR A 146 16.45 10.32 3.27
C THR A 146 15.95 10.60 1.84
N PRO A 147 16.51 11.55 1.07
CA PRO A 147 16.03 11.82 -0.28
C PRO A 147 16.21 10.63 -1.25
N PHE A 148 17.32 9.89 -1.12
CA PHE A 148 17.60 8.73 -1.97
C PHE A 148 16.66 7.57 -1.69
N LEU A 149 16.40 7.31 -0.41
CA LEU A 149 15.46 6.27 -0.02
C LEU A 149 14.01 6.66 -0.39
N SER A 150 13.67 7.94 -0.27
CA SER A 150 12.39 8.50 -0.74
C SER A 150 12.20 8.32 -2.25
N LEU A 151 13.25 8.56 -3.05
CA LEU A 151 13.21 8.32 -4.50
C LEU A 151 13.06 6.83 -4.84
N PHE A 152 13.72 5.96 -4.09
CA PHE A 152 13.55 4.53 -4.25
C PHE A 152 12.13 4.08 -3.93
N ASP A 153 11.53 4.61 -2.85
CA ASP A 153 10.13 4.39 -2.51
C ASP A 153 9.19 4.88 -3.62
N ASP A 154 9.49 6.03 -4.26
CA ASP A 154 8.73 6.55 -5.40
C ASP A 154 8.71 5.57 -6.57
N VAL A 155 9.89 5.08 -6.96
CA VAL A 155 10.03 4.13 -8.07
C VAL A 155 9.32 2.81 -7.76
N LEU A 156 9.48 2.29 -6.54
CA LEU A 156 8.80 1.07 -6.11
C LEU A 156 7.28 1.24 -6.06
N ALA A 157 6.78 2.39 -5.60
CA ALA A 157 5.35 2.65 -5.55
C ALA A 157 4.76 2.73 -6.97
N ILE A 158 5.39 3.49 -7.88
CA ILE A 158 4.94 3.60 -9.28
C ILE A 158 5.01 2.23 -9.97
N GLY A 159 6.14 1.54 -9.88
CA GLY A 159 6.31 0.21 -10.48
C GLY A 159 5.34 -0.82 -9.90
N GLY A 160 5.11 -0.77 -8.59
CA GLY A 160 4.15 -1.62 -7.90
C GLY A 160 2.70 -1.37 -8.33
N ILE A 161 2.31 -0.11 -8.55
CA ILE A 161 0.97 0.25 -9.05
C ILE A 161 0.79 -0.31 -10.47
N VAL A 162 1.76 -0.06 -11.36
CA VAL A 162 1.74 -0.58 -12.73
C VAL A 162 1.64 -2.11 -12.72
N LEU A 163 2.44 -2.78 -11.89
CA LEU A 163 2.41 -4.24 -11.77
C LEU A 163 1.08 -4.74 -11.19
N ALA A 164 0.54 -4.09 -10.16
CA ALA A 164 -0.73 -4.47 -9.54
C ALA A 164 -1.91 -4.35 -10.51
N VAL A 165 -1.88 -3.38 -11.43
CA VAL A 165 -2.95 -3.17 -12.43
C VAL A 165 -2.78 -4.13 -13.61
N LEU A 166 -1.56 -4.26 -14.16
CA LEU A 166 -1.32 -5.06 -15.37
C LEU A 166 -1.18 -6.55 -15.11
N ALA A 167 -0.64 -6.94 -13.95
CA ALA A 167 -0.47 -8.34 -13.55
C ALA A 167 -0.82 -8.54 -12.07
N PRO A 168 -2.11 -8.40 -11.69
CA PRO A 168 -2.55 -8.41 -10.28
C PRO A 168 -2.07 -9.63 -9.51
N ILE A 169 -2.18 -10.82 -10.11
CA ILE A 169 -1.78 -12.09 -9.48
C ILE A 169 -0.28 -12.10 -9.16
N ILE A 170 0.57 -11.59 -10.08
CA ILE A 170 2.01 -11.53 -9.86
C ILE A 170 2.33 -10.54 -8.73
N ALA A 171 1.69 -9.37 -8.72
CA ALA A 171 1.85 -8.40 -7.64
C ALA A 171 1.47 -9.00 -6.28
N ALA A 172 0.33 -9.70 -6.19
CA ALA A 172 -0.12 -10.34 -4.96
C ALA A 172 0.84 -11.43 -4.48
N LEU A 173 1.40 -12.24 -5.39
CA LEU A 173 2.41 -13.25 -5.04
C LEU A 173 3.69 -12.61 -4.50
N ILE A 174 4.15 -11.51 -5.09
CA ILE A 174 5.31 -10.76 -4.59
C ILE A 174 5.04 -10.24 -3.18
N VAL A 175 3.88 -9.59 -2.97
CA VAL A 175 3.48 -9.08 -1.64
C VAL A 175 3.42 -10.23 -0.62
N LEU A 176 2.84 -11.37 -0.99
CA LEU A 176 2.79 -12.55 -0.13
C LEU A 176 4.19 -13.04 0.25
N VAL A 177 5.10 -13.14 -0.71
CA VAL A 177 6.50 -13.55 -0.47
C VAL A 177 7.19 -12.58 0.47
N LEU A 178 7.02 -11.27 0.27
CA LEU A 178 7.62 -10.24 1.13
C LEU A 178 7.08 -10.32 2.56
N ILE A 179 5.77 -10.48 2.75
CA ILE A 179 5.13 -10.60 4.07
C ILE A 179 5.60 -11.87 4.79
N VAL A 180 5.54 -13.02 4.11
CA VAL A 180 5.94 -14.31 4.70
C VAL A 180 7.43 -14.32 5.01
N GLY A 181 8.27 -13.81 4.11
CA GLY A 181 9.70 -13.67 4.32
C GLY A 181 10.05 -12.78 5.51
N GLY A 182 9.43 -11.60 5.58
CA GLY A 182 9.60 -10.66 6.69
C GLY A 182 9.16 -11.26 8.03
N ALA A 183 8.00 -11.91 8.07
CA ALA A 183 7.50 -12.57 9.28
C ALA A 183 8.46 -13.67 9.76
N ARG A 184 8.95 -14.53 8.86
CA ARG A 184 9.91 -15.60 9.19
C ARG A 184 11.20 -15.04 9.79
N LEU A 185 11.73 -13.96 9.22
CA LEU A 185 12.93 -13.30 9.71
C LEU A 185 12.72 -12.73 11.13
N LEU A 186 11.59 -12.06 11.37
CA LEU A 186 11.22 -11.54 12.68
C LEU A 186 11.09 -12.66 13.72
N PHE A 187 10.40 -13.76 13.41
CA PHE A 187 10.28 -14.89 14.32
C PHE A 187 11.63 -15.54 14.63
N LYS A 188 12.52 -15.65 13.64
CA LYS A 188 13.89 -16.16 13.84
C LYS A 188 14.68 -15.26 14.79
N HIS A 189 14.64 -13.94 14.61
CA HIS A 189 15.34 -13.00 15.49
C HIS A 189 14.81 -13.04 16.93
N ARG A 190 13.48 -13.04 17.12
CA ARG A 190 12.88 -13.12 18.46
C ARG A 190 13.30 -14.38 19.21
N ARG A 191 13.38 -15.53 18.50
CA ARG A 191 13.86 -16.79 19.09
C ARG A 191 15.34 -16.73 19.48
N ALA A 192 16.19 -16.11 18.66
CA ALA A 192 17.62 -15.95 18.96
C ALA A 192 17.87 -15.06 20.19
N VAL A 193 17.11 -13.96 20.33
CA VAL A 193 17.19 -13.06 21.50
C VAL A 193 16.68 -13.75 22.77
N ALA A 194 15.58 -14.52 22.68
CA ALA A 194 15.05 -15.26 23.82
C ALA A 194 16.01 -16.36 24.32
N ALA A 195 16.84 -16.93 23.44
CA ALA A 195 17.83 -17.94 23.80
C ALA A 195 19.10 -17.38 24.47
N THR A 196 19.30 -16.06 24.46
CA THR A 196 20.52 -15.41 24.96
C THR A 196 20.34 -14.65 26.28
N GLN A 197 19.12 -14.56 26.82
CA GLN A 197 18.90 -13.98 28.16
C GLN A 197 19.19 -15.01 29.27
N PRO A 198 20.16 -14.75 30.16
CA PRO A 198 20.41 -15.60 31.33
C PRO A 198 19.24 -15.48 32.32
N ARG A 199 18.82 -16.62 32.89
CA ARG A 199 17.74 -16.73 33.90
C ARG A 199 18.14 -16.14 35.24
#